data_AF-A0A964C7S3-F1
#
_entry.id   AF-A0A964C7S3-F1
#
_cell.length_a   1.000
_cell.length_b   1.000
_cell.length_c   1.000
_cell.angle_alpha   90.00
_cell.angle_beta   90.00
_cell.angle_gamma   90.00
#
_symmetry.space_group_name_H-M   'P 1'
#
loop_
_entity.id
_entity.type
_entity.pdbx_description
1 polymer ?
#
loop_
_entity_poly.entity_id
_entity_poly.type
_entity_poly.pdbx_seq_one_letter_code
_entity_poly.pdbx_strand_id
1 'polypeptide(L)'
;MRNFLNLVPSVSQYFCSRRDETADPLRWRSPRRGGLRQRAIVFGCFGRQSIAPILLCLAVVSGGVLHPSAVRATMAATQGALAQTPANAPAPLTKLLTEIDAAANRRDVKAVMAFYSQNFTHSDGLNSQSLEKALTQLWQRYPNLNYRTELKSWKTEGNAIIADTVTTIAGTQKQDGRELNLKATIRSQQRFEGEKIVKQEILAEQNQISSGKNPPKLQVNVPEQVKVGEEYNFDAIVLEPIGNDILIGTIVEEPVSEKTFFKSAEVDLDLLNSGGIFKVGKAPATPENRWISAVLMRQGGIAMVSVRLRVVK
;
A
#
# COMPACT_ATOMS: atom_id res chain seq x y z
N MET A 1 12.70 14.48 -43.38
CA MET A 1 12.63 13.53 -44.52
C MET A 1 13.63 12.42 -44.28
N ARG A 2 13.17 11.17 -44.44
CA ARG A 2 13.92 9.89 -44.50
C ARG A 2 14.51 9.41 -43.16
N ASN A 3 13.83 8.49 -42.48
CA ASN A 3 13.75 7.03 -42.71
C ASN A 3 15.05 6.29 -42.39
N PHE A 4 15.06 5.62 -41.24
CA PHE A 4 15.62 4.28 -41.11
C PHE A 4 14.70 3.44 -40.21
N LEU A 5 13.81 2.70 -40.88
CA LEU A 5 13.02 1.61 -40.33
C LEU A 5 13.87 0.33 -40.27
N ASN A 6 13.45 -0.56 -39.37
CA ASN A 6 13.75 -1.99 -39.27
C ASN A 6 14.92 -2.41 -38.35
N LEU A 7 14.57 -2.88 -37.16
CA LEU A 7 14.82 -4.27 -36.74
C LEU A 7 14.01 -4.59 -35.47
N VAL A 8 12.81 -5.10 -35.68
CA VAL A 8 12.10 -5.97 -34.73
C VAL A 8 12.45 -7.40 -35.13
N PRO A 9 12.81 -8.27 -34.17
CA PRO A 9 12.38 -9.66 -34.23
C PRO A 9 11.23 -9.88 -33.24
N SER A 10 10.14 -10.35 -33.82
CA SER A 10 8.96 -10.90 -33.16
C SER A 10 9.34 -11.98 -32.15
N VAL A 11 8.66 -11.98 -31.01
CA VAL A 11 8.62 -13.07 -30.03
C VAL A 11 7.86 -14.24 -30.65
N SER A 12 8.52 -15.02 -31.51
CA SER A 12 7.97 -16.25 -32.10
C SER A 12 9.02 -17.32 -32.44
N GLN A 13 10.21 -17.29 -31.80
CA GLN A 13 11.31 -18.21 -32.16
C GLN A 13 11.94 -19.00 -31.00
N TYR A 14 11.28 -19.12 -29.84
CA TYR A 14 11.77 -20.04 -28.79
C TYR A 14 11.18 -21.46 -28.84
N PHE A 15 10.42 -21.80 -29.90
CA PHE A 15 9.96 -23.16 -30.15
C PHE A 15 10.45 -23.64 -31.53
N CYS A 16 11.68 -24.13 -31.58
CA CYS A 16 12.12 -25.23 -32.45
C CYS A 16 13.59 -25.53 -32.17
N SER A 17 13.89 -26.67 -31.55
CA SER A 17 15.18 -27.33 -31.71
C SER A 17 14.95 -28.80 -32.02
N ARG A 18 15.09 -29.07 -33.31
CA ARG A 18 15.59 -30.27 -33.98
C ARG A 18 15.68 -31.58 -33.18
N ARG A 19 14.88 -32.51 -33.70
CA ARG A 19 15.19 -33.93 -33.89
C ARG A 19 16.50 -34.06 -34.70
N ASP A 20 17.49 -34.78 -34.19
CA ASP A 20 18.44 -35.53 -35.02
C ASP A 20 18.81 -36.82 -34.27
N GLU A 21 18.50 -37.93 -34.93
CA GLU A 21 18.92 -39.29 -34.62
C GLU A 21 20.41 -39.42 -34.92
N THR A 22 21.18 -39.96 -33.98
CA THR A 22 22.27 -40.90 -34.25
C THR A 22 22.67 -41.56 -32.93
N ALA A 23 22.71 -42.89 -32.94
CA ALA A 23 22.96 -43.77 -31.81
C ALA A 23 24.44 -43.81 -31.40
N ASP A 24 24.73 -43.89 -30.09
CA ASP A 24 25.38 -45.04 -29.44
C ASP A 24 25.38 -44.87 -27.90
N PRO A 25 25.31 -45.95 -27.08
CA PRO A 25 24.95 -45.88 -25.66
C PRO A 25 26.17 -45.93 -24.71
N LEU A 26 25.88 -45.78 -23.42
CA LEU A 26 26.74 -45.98 -22.22
C LEU A 26 27.43 -44.72 -21.67
N ARG A 27 26.75 -44.05 -20.73
CA ARG A 27 27.19 -43.99 -19.33
C ARG A 27 26.17 -43.29 -18.43
N TRP A 28 25.61 -44.07 -17.52
CA TRP A 28 24.88 -43.64 -16.35
C TRP A 28 25.79 -42.80 -15.42
N ARG A 29 25.43 -41.53 -15.17
CA ARG A 29 25.71 -40.83 -13.90
C ARG A 29 24.59 -39.84 -13.59
N SER A 30 23.91 -40.08 -12.49
CA SER A 30 22.87 -39.23 -11.90
C SER A 30 23.41 -37.88 -11.42
N PRO A 31 22.79 -36.74 -11.75
CA PRO A 31 23.04 -35.49 -11.05
C PRO A 31 22.07 -35.34 -9.86
N ARG A 32 22.65 -34.92 -8.74
CA ARG A 32 21.98 -34.55 -7.49
C ARG A 32 20.87 -33.52 -7.75
N ARG A 33 19.73 -33.68 -7.06
CA ARG A 33 18.66 -32.67 -6.95
C ARG A 33 19.22 -31.41 -6.28
N GLY A 34 19.69 -30.47 -7.08
CA GLY A 34 19.81 -29.06 -6.71
C GLY A 34 18.52 -28.37 -7.12
N GLY A 35 17.71 -27.93 -6.17
CA GLY A 35 16.55 -27.08 -6.47
C GLY A 35 17.03 -25.80 -7.15
N LEU A 36 16.42 -25.45 -8.29
CA LEU A 36 16.63 -24.16 -8.94
C LEU A 36 16.07 -23.07 -8.01
N ARG A 37 16.93 -22.48 -7.19
CA ARG A 37 16.69 -21.14 -6.65
C ARG A 37 17.16 -20.15 -7.70
N GLN A 38 16.22 -19.51 -8.40
CA GLN A 38 16.55 -18.37 -9.23
C GLN A 38 16.71 -17.16 -8.32
N ARG A 39 17.96 -16.75 -8.08
CA ARG A 39 18.23 -15.39 -7.60
C ARG A 39 17.96 -14.44 -8.76
N ALA A 40 16.78 -13.84 -8.77
CA ALA A 40 16.53 -12.70 -9.62
C ALA A 40 17.11 -11.47 -8.92
N ILE A 41 18.24 -10.98 -9.43
CA ILE A 41 18.50 -9.55 -9.30
C ILE A 41 17.47 -8.87 -10.20
N VAL A 42 16.56 -8.08 -9.64
CA VAL A 42 15.79 -7.11 -10.45
C VAL A 42 16.76 -6.01 -10.91
N PHE A 43 17.60 -6.32 -11.89
CA PHE A 43 18.40 -5.35 -12.64
C PHE A 43 18.27 -5.72 -14.13
N GLY A 44 17.86 -4.85 -15.05
CA GLY A 44 17.59 -3.43 -14.97
C GLY A 44 16.32 -3.07 -15.73
N CYS A 45 15.39 -2.48 -14.99
CA CYS A 45 14.44 -1.43 -15.35
C CYS A 45 13.66 -1.05 -14.08
N PHE A 46 14.37 -1.03 -12.94
CA PHE A 46 13.91 -0.46 -11.70
C PHE A 46 15.12 0.24 -11.12
N GLY A 47 15.31 1.50 -11.50
CA GLY A 47 16.30 2.35 -10.86
C GLY A 47 16.08 2.34 -9.35
N ARG A 48 16.95 1.65 -8.61
CA ARG A 48 17.36 1.85 -7.21
C ARG A 48 16.36 2.64 -6.35
N GLN A 49 15.13 2.15 -6.18
CA GLN A 49 14.09 2.86 -5.42
C GLN A 49 13.17 1.93 -4.63
N SER A 50 12.66 2.51 -3.55
CA SER A 50 12.06 1.85 -2.39
C SER A 50 10.73 1.14 -2.71
N ILE A 51 10.49 -0.02 -2.10
CA ILE A 51 9.19 -0.71 -2.11
C ILE A 51 8.36 -0.37 -0.87
N ALA A 52 8.90 0.45 0.05
CA ALA A 52 8.12 0.88 1.19
C ALA A 52 6.97 1.77 0.72
N PRO A 53 5.73 1.47 1.14
CA PRO A 53 4.61 2.35 0.87
C PRO A 53 4.78 3.61 1.70
N ILE A 54 5.28 4.66 1.06
CA ILE A 54 5.20 6.01 1.61
C ILE A 54 3.85 6.56 1.16
N LEU A 55 2.82 6.50 1.98
CA LEU A 55 1.55 7.18 1.68
C LEU A 55 1.03 7.91 2.92
N LEU A 56 0.78 9.20 2.74
CA LEU A 56 0.24 10.07 3.78
C LEU A 56 -0.82 11.01 3.20
N CYS A 57 -1.83 11.28 4.01
CA CYS A 57 -3.22 11.36 3.55
C CYS A 57 -3.95 12.61 4.05
N LEU A 58 -4.79 13.23 3.20
CA LEU A 58 -5.29 14.60 3.37
C LEU A 58 -6.39 14.89 2.33
N ALA A 59 -7.66 15.38 2.68
CA ALA A 59 -9.11 15.43 2.12
C ALA A 59 -9.73 16.47 1.08
N VAL A 60 -10.88 16.12 0.46
CA VAL A 60 -11.93 16.82 -0.34
C VAL A 60 -13.13 15.87 -0.37
N VAL A 61 -14.30 16.38 0.03
CA VAL A 61 -15.58 15.66 -0.07
C VAL A 61 -16.55 16.44 -0.96
N SER A 62 -17.23 15.72 -1.86
CA SER A 62 -18.41 16.16 -2.60
C SER A 62 -19.66 16.03 -1.72
N GLY A 63 -20.42 17.12 -1.59
CA GLY A 63 -21.62 17.21 -0.77
C GLY A 63 -22.85 16.53 -1.39
N GLY A 64 -23.57 15.78 -0.57
CA GLY A 64 -24.95 15.34 -0.83
C GLY A 64 -25.84 15.82 0.30
N VAL A 65 -26.84 16.64 -0.04
CA VAL A 65 -27.81 17.26 0.87
C VAL A 65 -28.95 16.29 1.16
N LEU A 66 -29.28 16.06 2.43
CA LEU A 66 -30.59 15.54 2.85
C LEU A 66 -31.11 16.31 4.08
N HIS A 67 -32.37 16.75 3.95
CA HIS A 67 -33.15 17.53 4.93
C HIS A 67 -33.48 16.74 6.20
N PRO A 68 -33.73 17.41 7.35
CA PRO A 68 -34.04 16.76 8.63
C PRO A 68 -35.56 16.65 8.89
N SER A 69 -35.96 15.55 9.53
CA SER A 69 -37.17 15.47 10.36
C SER A 69 -36.74 15.17 11.79
N ALA A 70 -37.22 15.99 12.73
CA ALA A 70 -36.80 16.02 14.12
C ALA A 70 -37.44 14.90 14.96
N VAL A 71 -36.66 14.34 15.89
CA VAL A 71 -37.19 13.77 17.14
C VAL A 71 -36.31 14.24 18.29
N ARG A 72 -36.94 14.90 19.26
CA ARG A 72 -36.33 15.47 20.46
C ARG A 72 -36.50 14.44 21.59
N ALA A 73 -35.41 13.93 22.14
CA ALA A 73 -35.41 13.19 23.38
C ALA A 73 -34.33 13.78 24.30
N THR A 74 -34.78 14.41 25.37
CA THR A 74 -33.95 14.90 26.47
C THR A 74 -33.59 13.74 27.39
N MET A 75 -32.31 13.37 27.44
CA MET A 75 -31.73 12.65 28.57
C MET A 75 -30.38 13.27 28.92
N ALA A 76 -30.28 13.78 30.14
CA ALA A 76 -29.02 14.19 30.75
C ALA A 76 -28.25 12.91 31.12
N ALA A 77 -27.11 12.71 30.46
CA ALA A 77 -26.17 11.64 30.76
C ALA A 77 -24.75 12.21 30.80
N THR A 78 -24.01 11.78 31.81
CA THR A 78 -22.61 12.04 32.12
C THR A 78 -21.73 12.09 30.86
N GLN A 79 -20.97 13.18 30.70
CA GLN A 79 -20.13 13.46 29.54
C GLN A 79 -18.90 12.54 29.45
N GLY A 80 -19.11 11.29 29.04
CA GLY A 80 -18.13 10.57 28.24
C GLY A 80 -18.38 10.98 26.78
N ALA A 81 -17.45 11.69 26.14
CA ALA A 81 -17.61 12.13 24.76
C ALA A 81 -17.71 10.90 23.83
N LEU A 82 -18.94 10.49 23.53
CA LEU A 82 -19.23 9.45 22.55
C LEU A 82 -18.79 9.94 21.17
N ALA A 83 -18.17 9.05 20.40
CA ALA A 83 -17.80 9.34 19.02
C ALA A 83 -19.06 9.67 18.20
N GLN A 84 -19.05 10.83 17.55
CA GLN A 84 -20.14 11.37 16.75
C GLN A 84 -19.97 10.99 15.28
N THR A 85 -21.09 10.93 14.57
CA THR A 85 -21.12 10.59 13.14
C THR A 85 -20.66 11.78 12.28
N PRO A 86 -20.23 11.54 11.03
CA PRO A 86 -19.75 12.59 10.13
C PRO A 86 -20.81 13.65 9.80
N ALA A 87 -22.09 13.29 9.84
CA ALA A 87 -23.21 14.18 9.49
C ALA A 87 -23.28 15.43 10.38
N ASN A 88 -22.82 15.33 11.63
CA ASN A 88 -22.86 16.42 12.60
C ASN A 88 -21.49 17.07 12.82
N ALA A 89 -20.51 16.79 11.96
CA ALA A 89 -19.16 17.30 12.12
C ALA A 89 -19.10 18.84 12.03
N PRO A 90 -18.23 19.50 12.81
CA PRO A 90 -18.07 20.94 12.73
C PRO A 90 -17.64 21.34 11.32
N ALA A 91 -18.29 22.36 10.75
CA ALA A 91 -17.93 22.89 9.43
C ALA A 91 -16.43 23.24 9.29
N PRO A 92 -15.73 23.76 10.32
CA PRO A 92 -14.30 23.97 10.23
C PRO A 92 -13.49 22.69 10.01
N LEU A 93 -13.88 21.55 10.63
CA LEU A 93 -13.18 20.28 10.45
C LEU A 93 -13.34 19.74 9.03
N THR A 94 -14.56 19.75 8.49
CA THR A 94 -14.81 19.25 7.13
C THR A 94 -14.16 20.14 6.07
N LYS A 95 -14.13 21.46 6.29
CA LYS A 95 -13.39 22.41 5.46
C LYS A 95 -11.88 22.17 5.54
N LEU A 96 -11.33 22.05 6.74
CA LEU A 96 -9.90 21.81 6.97
C LEU A 96 -9.45 20.55 6.23
N LEU A 97 -10.18 19.45 6.43
CA LEU A 97 -9.98 18.21 5.70
C LEU A 97 -9.97 18.50 4.18
N THR A 98 -10.96 19.23 3.65
CA THR A 98 -11.10 19.54 2.21
C THR A 98 -9.96 20.38 1.61
N GLU A 99 -9.40 21.31 2.36
CA GLU A 99 -8.26 22.12 1.88
C GLU A 99 -6.98 21.30 1.81
N ILE A 100 -6.93 20.29 2.64
CA ILE A 100 -5.82 19.42 2.87
C ILE A 100 -5.63 18.42 1.66
N ASP A 101 -6.63 17.69 1.12
CA ASP A 101 -6.47 16.91 -0.17
C ASP A 101 -6.30 17.90 -1.30
N ALA A 102 -6.94 19.09 -1.26
CA ALA A 102 -6.73 20.04 -2.34
C ALA A 102 -5.24 20.40 -2.46
N ALA A 103 -4.54 20.61 -1.34
CA ALA A 103 -3.09 20.79 -1.32
C ALA A 103 -2.32 19.52 -1.76
N ALA A 104 -2.70 18.34 -1.28
CA ALA A 104 -2.04 17.08 -1.65
C ALA A 104 -2.21 16.70 -3.14
N ASN A 105 -3.40 16.92 -3.70
CA ASN A 105 -3.74 16.72 -5.12
C ASN A 105 -2.98 17.69 -6.04
N ARG A 106 -2.70 18.91 -5.54
CA ARG A 106 -1.79 19.86 -6.21
C ARG A 106 -0.32 19.49 -6.03
N ARG A 107 0.00 18.52 -5.16
CA ARG A 107 1.36 18.14 -4.74
C ARG A 107 2.14 19.35 -4.20
N ASP A 108 1.43 20.22 -3.48
CA ASP A 108 2.01 21.40 -2.85
C ASP A 108 2.42 21.06 -1.42
N VAL A 109 3.69 20.71 -1.25
CA VAL A 109 4.17 20.16 0.03
C VAL A 109 4.13 21.23 1.11
N LYS A 110 4.40 22.49 0.75
CA LYS A 110 4.36 23.61 1.69
C LYS A 110 2.94 23.87 2.16
N ALA A 111 1.97 23.87 1.25
CA ALA A 111 0.56 24.01 1.61
C ALA A 111 0.07 22.85 2.48
N VAL A 112 0.49 21.62 2.19
CA VAL A 112 0.20 20.47 3.05
C VAL A 112 0.79 20.63 4.44
N MET A 113 2.09 20.92 4.53
CA MET A 113 2.79 21.03 5.81
C MET A 113 2.29 22.22 6.65
N ALA A 114 1.65 23.22 6.03
CA ALA A 114 0.97 24.28 6.74
C ALA A 114 -0.20 23.80 7.61
N PHE A 115 -0.72 22.58 7.42
CA PHE A 115 -1.74 21.99 8.29
C PHE A 115 -1.15 21.15 9.43
N TYR A 116 0.15 20.93 9.45
CA TYR A 116 0.81 20.15 10.51
C TYR A 116 1.46 21.08 11.52
N SER A 117 1.38 20.70 12.80
CA SER A 117 2.11 21.38 13.85
C SER A 117 3.63 21.13 13.72
N GLN A 118 4.45 22.06 14.20
CA GLN A 118 5.88 21.85 14.32
C GLN A 118 6.20 20.69 15.29
N ASN A 119 5.36 20.50 16.32
CA ASN A 119 5.48 19.43 17.31
C ASN A 119 4.64 18.20 16.93
N PHE A 120 4.36 18.00 15.64
CA PHE A 120 3.58 16.88 15.15
C PHE A 120 4.20 15.53 15.53
N THR A 121 3.34 14.60 15.97
CA THR A 121 3.72 13.22 16.30
C THR A 121 2.95 12.21 15.45
N HIS A 122 3.63 11.15 15.03
CA HIS A 122 3.05 10.06 14.24
C HIS A 122 3.30 8.69 14.88
N SER A 123 2.35 7.76 14.77
CA SER A 123 2.49 6.39 15.30
C SER A 123 3.69 5.62 14.76
N ASP A 124 4.16 5.99 13.57
CA ASP A 124 5.25 5.29 12.86
C ASP A 124 6.61 5.97 13.03
N GLY A 125 6.70 6.93 13.95
CA GLY A 125 7.91 7.67 14.28
C GLY A 125 8.19 8.87 13.38
N LEU A 126 7.29 9.20 12.44
CA LEU A 126 7.41 10.42 11.63
C LEU A 126 7.16 11.67 12.48
N ASN A 127 8.02 12.67 12.30
CA ASN A 127 7.80 14.06 12.70
C ASN A 127 7.52 14.94 11.46
N SER A 128 7.24 16.23 11.69
CA SER A 128 6.92 17.20 10.62
C SER A 128 7.96 17.22 9.48
N GLN A 129 9.27 17.22 9.80
CA GLN A 129 10.34 17.25 8.79
C GLN A 129 10.44 15.95 7.99
N SER A 130 10.40 14.80 8.68
CA SER A 130 10.44 13.49 8.03
C SER A 130 9.20 13.24 7.17
N LEU A 131 8.06 13.81 7.57
CA LEU A 131 6.83 13.76 6.80
C LEU A 131 6.92 14.58 5.51
N GLU A 132 7.41 15.82 5.58
CA GLU A 132 7.62 16.67 4.41
C GLU A 132 8.53 15.96 3.38
N LYS A 133 9.61 15.35 3.86
CA LYS A 133 10.53 14.56 3.04
C LYS A 133 9.84 13.36 2.41
N ALA A 134 9.06 12.61 3.20
CA ALA A 134 8.31 11.45 2.74
C ALA A 134 7.31 11.82 1.62
N LEU A 135 6.51 12.88 1.82
CA LEU A 135 5.57 13.38 0.81
C LEU A 135 6.27 13.84 -0.47
N THR A 136 7.38 14.58 -0.34
CA THR A 136 8.16 15.03 -1.48
C THR A 136 8.66 13.86 -2.32
N GLN A 137 9.21 12.83 -1.67
CA GLN A 137 9.71 11.64 -2.37
C GLN A 137 8.59 10.82 -3.01
N LEU A 138 7.44 10.69 -2.31
CA LEU A 138 6.26 10.03 -2.86
C LEU A 138 5.80 10.70 -4.15
N TRP A 139 5.68 12.02 -4.17
CA TRP A 139 5.19 12.76 -5.34
C TRP A 139 6.20 12.85 -6.48
N GLN A 140 7.51 12.77 -6.18
CA GLN A 140 8.53 12.60 -7.20
C GLN A 140 8.41 11.24 -7.89
N ARG A 141 8.10 10.18 -7.12
CA ARG A 141 7.95 8.83 -7.65
C ARG A 141 6.63 8.67 -8.41
N TYR A 142 5.53 9.14 -7.81
CA TYR A 142 4.20 9.09 -8.39
C TYR A 142 3.69 10.52 -8.69
N PRO A 143 4.00 11.05 -9.89
CA PRO A 143 3.61 12.41 -10.24
C PRO A 143 2.10 12.58 -10.45
N ASN A 144 1.37 11.49 -10.69
CA ASN A 144 -0.07 11.51 -10.94
C ASN A 144 -0.81 10.77 -9.82
N LEU A 145 -0.84 11.35 -8.62
CA LEU A 145 -1.66 10.86 -7.50
C LEU A 145 -2.90 11.71 -7.31
N ASN A 146 -3.99 11.04 -6.93
CA ASN A 146 -5.22 11.61 -6.44
C ASN A 146 -5.49 11.10 -5.02
N TYR A 147 -5.90 12.00 -4.15
CA TYR A 147 -6.23 11.77 -2.75
C TYR A 147 -7.71 12.07 -2.54
N ARG A 148 -8.38 11.20 -1.78
CA ARG A 148 -9.73 11.40 -1.27
C ARG A 148 -9.85 10.94 0.18
N THR A 149 -10.10 11.86 1.10
CA THR A 149 -10.32 11.51 2.52
C THR A 149 -11.76 11.72 2.99
N GLU A 150 -12.25 10.74 3.75
CA GLU A 150 -13.59 10.71 4.32
C GLU A 150 -13.52 10.69 5.84
N LEU A 151 -14.27 11.59 6.48
CA LEU A 151 -14.48 11.53 7.92
C LEU A 151 -15.39 10.32 8.27
N LYS A 152 -14.98 9.50 9.23
CA LYS A 152 -15.76 8.35 9.72
C LYS A 152 -16.38 8.61 11.08
N SER A 153 -15.64 9.22 11.98
CA SER A 153 -16.11 9.59 13.31
C SER A 153 -15.31 10.78 13.82
N TRP A 154 -15.87 11.53 14.76
CA TRP A 154 -15.14 12.57 15.46
C TRP A 154 -15.64 12.73 16.90
N LYS A 155 -14.82 13.34 17.75
CA LYS A 155 -15.21 13.75 19.11
C LYS A 155 -14.38 14.96 19.54
N THR A 156 -14.91 15.70 20.50
CA THR A 156 -14.16 16.79 21.15
C THR A 156 -13.48 16.27 22.41
N GLU A 157 -12.21 16.65 22.60
CA GLU A 157 -11.46 16.43 23.84
C GLU A 157 -10.83 17.76 24.28
N GLY A 158 -11.50 18.45 25.20
CA GLY A 158 -11.12 19.81 25.60
C GLY A 158 -11.27 20.79 24.44
N ASN A 159 -10.16 21.40 24.03
CA ASN A 159 -10.07 22.30 22.87
C ASN A 159 -9.69 21.59 21.56
N ALA A 160 -9.50 20.27 21.58
CA ALA A 160 -9.08 19.50 20.44
C ALA A 160 -10.23 18.70 19.83
N ILE A 161 -10.10 18.39 18.55
CA ILE A 161 -10.97 17.47 17.84
C ILE A 161 -10.16 16.20 17.53
N ILE A 162 -10.68 15.04 17.92
CA ILE A 162 -10.19 13.74 17.49
C ILE A 162 -11.08 13.26 16.36
N ALA A 163 -10.51 12.97 15.20
CA ALA A 163 -11.25 12.51 14.03
C ALA A 163 -10.65 11.21 13.50
N ASP A 164 -11.49 10.21 13.26
CA ASP A 164 -11.11 9.03 12.50
C ASP A 164 -11.48 9.24 11.04
N THR A 165 -10.53 9.00 10.16
CA THR A 165 -10.66 9.23 8.71
C THR A 165 -10.28 7.99 7.93
N VAL A 166 -10.83 7.86 6.72
CA VAL A 166 -10.36 6.91 5.71
C VAL A 166 -9.96 7.69 4.48
N THR A 167 -8.71 7.52 4.04
CA THR A 167 -8.18 8.12 2.84
C THR A 167 -7.92 7.07 1.80
N THR A 168 -8.42 7.32 0.60
CA THR A 168 -8.12 6.55 -0.60
C THR A 168 -7.14 7.34 -1.46
N ILE A 169 -6.14 6.65 -1.98
CA ILE A 169 -5.13 7.25 -2.85
C ILE A 169 -5.03 6.39 -4.10
N ALA A 170 -5.10 7.01 -5.26
CA ALA A 170 -5.01 6.31 -6.52
C ALA A 170 -4.15 7.10 -7.50
N GLY A 171 -3.43 6.40 -8.36
CA GLY A 171 -2.65 7.07 -9.37
C GLY A 171 -1.79 6.16 -10.21
N THR A 172 -1.04 6.78 -11.11
CA THR A 172 -0.15 6.05 -12.01
C THR A 172 1.23 6.70 -12.06
N GLN A 173 2.24 5.87 -12.30
CA GLN A 173 3.59 6.29 -12.63
C GLN A 173 4.09 5.52 -13.84
N LYS A 174 4.91 6.18 -14.66
CA LYS A 174 5.68 5.51 -15.70
C LYS A 174 7.10 5.33 -15.19
N GLN A 175 7.53 4.08 -15.06
CA GLN A 175 8.87 3.72 -14.65
C GLN A 175 9.47 2.79 -15.69
N ASP A 176 10.59 3.19 -16.29
CA ASP A 176 11.35 2.36 -17.21
C ASP A 176 10.51 1.73 -18.35
N GLY A 177 9.61 2.54 -18.91
CA GLY A 177 8.69 2.15 -19.99
C GLY A 177 7.47 1.33 -19.55
N ARG A 178 7.34 1.04 -18.25
CA ARG A 178 6.19 0.33 -17.66
C ARG A 178 5.29 1.29 -16.91
N GLU A 179 3.99 1.10 -17.08
CA GLU A 179 3.00 1.79 -16.27
C GLU A 179 2.74 1.00 -14.98
N LEU A 180 2.83 1.69 -13.85
CA LEU A 180 2.51 1.16 -12.53
C LEU A 180 1.28 1.91 -12.03
N ASN A 181 0.27 1.15 -11.62
CA ASN A 181 -0.94 1.66 -10.99
C ASN A 181 -0.79 1.49 -9.48
N LEU A 182 -1.13 2.53 -8.72
CA LEU A 182 -1.20 2.53 -7.28
C LEU A 182 -2.65 2.69 -6.83
N LYS A 183 -3.06 1.89 -5.87
CA LYS A 183 -4.28 2.08 -5.09
C LYS A 183 -3.94 1.87 -3.62
N ALA A 184 -4.41 2.75 -2.75
CA ALA A 184 -4.14 2.68 -1.33
C ALA A 184 -5.37 3.10 -0.54
N THR A 185 -5.50 2.55 0.66
CA THR A 185 -6.52 2.92 1.63
C THR A 185 -5.88 2.96 3.01
N ILE A 186 -6.00 4.09 3.68
CA ILE A 186 -5.42 4.34 5.00
C ILE A 186 -6.55 4.78 5.93
N ARG A 187 -6.72 4.08 7.05
CA ARG A 187 -7.59 4.49 8.14
C ARG A 187 -6.72 5.08 9.25
N SER A 188 -7.00 6.32 9.64
CA SER A 188 -6.19 7.04 10.62
C SER A 188 -7.05 7.69 11.68
N GLN A 189 -6.47 7.91 12.86
CA GLN A 189 -6.99 8.81 13.87
C GLN A 189 -6.10 10.05 13.92
N GLN A 190 -6.70 11.22 13.88
CA GLN A 190 -6.01 12.50 13.85
C GLN A 190 -6.50 13.39 14.98
N ARG A 191 -5.57 14.04 15.69
CA ARG A 191 -5.86 15.07 16.68
C ARG A 191 -5.60 16.43 16.06
N PHE A 192 -6.63 17.26 16.06
CA PHE A 192 -6.62 18.63 15.59
C PHE A 192 -6.68 19.59 16.77
N GLU A 193 -5.78 20.57 16.80
CA GLU A 193 -5.82 21.70 17.72
C GLU A 193 -5.85 22.98 16.88
N GLY A 194 -7.00 23.67 16.90
CA GLY A 194 -7.31 24.68 15.89
C GLY A 194 -7.30 24.08 14.48
N GLU A 195 -6.52 24.68 13.58
CA GLU A 195 -6.36 24.24 12.19
C GLU A 195 -5.14 23.32 11.98
N LYS A 196 -4.51 22.85 13.07
CA LYS A 196 -3.27 22.06 13.00
C LYS A 196 -3.49 20.61 13.42
N ILE A 197 -2.97 19.69 12.63
CA ILE A 197 -2.77 18.30 13.01
C ILE A 197 -1.56 18.23 13.95
N VAL A 198 -1.80 17.86 15.20
CA VAL A 198 -0.76 17.71 16.23
C VAL A 198 -0.35 16.26 16.44
N LYS A 199 -1.25 15.31 16.13
CA LYS A 199 -0.97 13.88 16.23
C LYS A 199 -1.74 13.11 15.17
N GLN A 200 -1.11 12.06 14.63
CA GLN A 200 -1.77 11.10 13.75
C GLN A 200 -1.35 9.67 14.09
N GLU A 201 -2.31 8.76 14.08
CA GLU A 201 -2.11 7.33 14.29
C GLU A 201 -2.71 6.55 13.12
N ILE A 202 -1.96 5.61 12.55
CA ILE A 202 -2.43 4.74 11.48
C ILE A 202 -3.07 3.49 12.10
N LEU A 203 -4.38 3.38 11.95
CA LEU A 203 -5.19 2.30 12.50
C LEU A 203 -5.23 1.08 11.56
N ALA A 204 -5.28 1.32 10.25
CA ALA A 204 -5.19 0.29 9.21
C ALA A 204 -4.65 0.90 7.92
N GLU A 205 -3.98 0.09 7.13
CA GLU A 205 -3.41 0.51 5.85
C GLU A 205 -3.34 -0.68 4.91
N GLN A 206 -3.74 -0.46 3.66
CA GLN A 206 -3.56 -1.39 2.56
C GLN A 206 -3.14 -0.62 1.30
N ASN A 207 -2.09 -1.12 0.65
CA ASN A 207 -1.54 -0.57 -0.58
C ASN A 207 -1.48 -1.68 -1.64
N GLN A 208 -1.83 -1.35 -2.87
CA GLN A 208 -1.76 -2.26 -4.01
C GLN A 208 -1.07 -1.55 -5.18
N ILE A 209 -0.05 -2.21 -5.71
CA ILE A 209 0.67 -1.78 -6.90
C ILE A 209 0.46 -2.83 -7.98
N SER A 210 0.15 -2.42 -9.20
CA SER A 210 0.00 -3.37 -10.32
C SER A 210 0.57 -2.84 -11.63
N SER A 211 1.12 -3.74 -12.44
CA SER A 211 1.71 -3.43 -13.74
C SER A 211 1.42 -4.53 -14.76
N GLY A 212 1.41 -4.17 -16.05
CA GLY A 212 1.19 -5.11 -17.16
C GLY A 212 -0.22 -5.03 -17.72
N LYS A 213 -0.49 -5.84 -18.75
CA LYS A 213 -1.76 -5.84 -19.49
C LYS A 213 -2.88 -6.54 -18.72
N ASN A 214 -2.54 -7.53 -17.90
CA ASN A 214 -3.47 -8.33 -17.11
C ASN A 214 -2.81 -8.82 -15.80
N PRO A 215 -2.42 -7.90 -14.89
CA PRO A 215 -1.86 -8.28 -13.60
C PRO A 215 -2.84 -9.16 -12.81
N PRO A 216 -2.36 -10.05 -11.92
CA PRO A 216 -3.24 -10.88 -11.11
C PRO A 216 -4.08 -10.02 -10.16
N LYS A 217 -5.37 -10.35 -10.01
CA LYS A 217 -6.25 -9.69 -9.03
C LYS A 217 -6.12 -10.42 -7.71
N LEU A 218 -5.75 -9.67 -6.67
CA LEU A 218 -5.44 -10.22 -5.36
C LEU A 218 -6.57 -9.93 -4.37
N GLN A 219 -6.96 -10.95 -3.62
CA GLN A 219 -7.64 -10.80 -2.33
C GLN A 219 -6.66 -11.11 -1.22
N VAL A 220 -6.63 -10.27 -0.19
CA VAL A 220 -5.78 -10.47 0.98
C VAL A 220 -6.64 -10.69 2.21
N ASN A 221 -6.31 -11.74 2.96
CA ASN A 221 -6.86 -11.99 4.28
C ASN A 221 -5.73 -11.92 5.30
N VAL A 222 -5.84 -10.97 6.23
CA VAL A 222 -4.93 -10.81 7.36
C VAL A 222 -5.72 -10.19 8.52
N PRO A 223 -5.48 -10.55 9.79
CA PRO A 223 -6.02 -9.77 10.89
C PRO A 223 -5.43 -8.35 10.89
N GLU A 224 -6.23 -7.35 11.25
CA GLU A 224 -5.71 -5.98 11.41
C GLU A 224 -4.82 -5.84 12.66
N GLN A 225 -5.04 -6.70 13.65
CA GLN A 225 -4.29 -6.70 14.91
C GLN A 225 -4.15 -8.11 15.48
N VAL A 226 -3.04 -8.34 16.17
CA VAL A 226 -2.71 -9.59 16.90
C VAL A 226 -1.95 -9.25 18.17
N LYS A 227 -1.97 -10.14 19.16
CA LYS A 227 -1.17 -9.97 20.38
C LYS A 227 0.28 -10.37 20.16
N VAL A 228 1.16 -9.89 21.03
CA VAL A 228 2.56 -10.34 21.07
C VAL A 228 2.66 -11.86 21.14
N GLY A 229 3.50 -12.45 20.28
CA GLY A 229 3.69 -13.90 20.20
C GLY A 229 2.54 -14.71 19.59
N GLU A 230 1.40 -14.10 19.25
CA GLU A 230 0.25 -14.75 18.62
C GLU A 230 0.57 -15.19 17.19
N GLU A 231 0.07 -16.35 16.79
CA GLU A 231 0.14 -16.81 15.39
C GLU A 231 -0.96 -16.17 14.55
N TYR A 232 -0.67 -15.90 13.29
CA TYR A 232 -1.65 -15.34 12.37
C TYR A 232 -1.50 -15.91 10.98
N ASN A 233 -2.61 -15.93 10.24
CA ASN A 233 -2.62 -16.29 8.84
C ASN A 233 -2.53 -15.04 7.98
N PHE A 234 -1.72 -15.12 6.94
CA PHE A 234 -1.68 -14.17 5.85
C PHE A 234 -1.88 -14.93 4.55
N ASP A 235 -2.98 -14.61 3.86
CA ASP A 235 -3.35 -15.23 2.61
C ASP A 235 -3.41 -14.16 1.52
N ALA A 236 -2.68 -14.35 0.43
CA ALA A 236 -2.80 -13.56 -0.79
C ALA A 236 -3.26 -14.46 -1.94
N ILE A 237 -4.54 -14.35 -2.27
CA ILE A 237 -5.27 -15.25 -3.18
C ILE A 237 -5.43 -14.56 -4.54
N VAL A 238 -5.05 -15.25 -5.61
CA VAL A 238 -5.36 -14.85 -6.98
C VAL A 238 -6.80 -15.24 -7.27
N LEU A 239 -7.63 -14.25 -7.60
CA LEU A 239 -9.07 -14.47 -7.80
C LEU A 239 -9.40 -15.17 -9.12
N GLU A 240 -8.55 -14.99 -10.12
CA GLU A 240 -8.75 -15.62 -11.42
C GLU A 240 -8.18 -17.04 -11.46
N PRO A 241 -8.79 -17.96 -12.23
CA PRO A 241 -8.19 -19.28 -12.47
C PRO A 241 -6.79 -19.17 -13.08
N ILE A 242 -5.83 -19.90 -12.53
CA ILE A 242 -4.45 -19.92 -13.03
C ILE A 242 -4.35 -20.71 -14.35
N GLY A 243 -5.17 -21.76 -14.50
CA GLY A 243 -5.13 -22.62 -15.68
C GLY A 243 -3.73 -23.23 -15.88
N ASN A 244 -3.13 -22.96 -17.03
CA ASN A 244 -1.76 -23.39 -17.37
C ASN A 244 -0.71 -22.28 -17.19
N ASP A 245 -1.10 -21.13 -16.62
CA ASP A 245 -0.17 -20.01 -16.38
C ASP A 245 0.78 -20.33 -15.22
N ILE A 246 1.96 -19.72 -15.25
CA ILE A 246 2.97 -19.87 -14.22
C ILE A 246 2.81 -18.70 -13.25
N LEU A 247 2.50 -19.00 -12.00
CA LEU A 247 2.44 -18.01 -10.93
C LEU A 247 3.75 -18.03 -10.13
N ILE A 248 4.38 -16.88 -9.97
CA ILE A 248 5.61 -16.71 -9.20
C ILE A 248 5.35 -15.65 -8.14
N GLY A 249 5.82 -15.84 -6.91
CA GLY A 249 5.61 -14.86 -5.88
C GLY A 249 6.40 -15.08 -4.60
N THR A 250 6.22 -14.17 -3.67
CA THR A 250 6.87 -14.19 -2.35
C THR A 250 6.09 -13.38 -1.33
N ILE A 251 6.38 -13.61 -0.05
CA ILE A 251 5.88 -12.82 1.07
C ILE A 251 7.06 -12.17 1.78
N VAL A 252 6.93 -10.88 2.06
CA VAL A 252 7.91 -10.08 2.79
C VAL A 252 7.23 -9.47 4.02
N GLU A 253 7.94 -9.47 5.15
CA GLU A 253 7.48 -8.81 6.36
C GLU A 253 8.52 -7.83 6.86
N GLU A 254 8.10 -6.61 7.15
CA GLU A 254 9.00 -5.54 7.57
C GLU A 254 8.38 -4.73 8.72
N PRO A 255 9.16 -4.29 9.71
CA PRO A 255 8.68 -3.35 10.72
C PRO A 255 8.40 -1.99 10.08
N VAL A 256 7.32 -1.34 10.52
CA VAL A 256 6.97 0.02 10.08
C VAL A 256 7.73 1.03 10.95
N SER A 257 8.60 1.82 10.33
CA SER A 257 9.42 2.84 10.99
C SER A 257 9.86 3.90 10.01
N GLU A 258 10.24 5.09 10.49
CA GLU A 258 10.86 6.14 9.68
C GLU A 258 11.98 5.60 8.77
N LYS A 259 12.81 4.67 9.28
CA LYS A 259 13.94 4.11 8.52
C LYS A 259 13.50 3.18 7.39
N THR A 260 12.36 2.50 7.52
CA THR A 260 11.88 1.55 6.51
C THR A 260 11.13 2.24 5.38
N PHE A 261 10.45 3.38 5.63
CA PHE A 261 9.82 4.20 4.57
C PHE A 261 10.78 4.53 3.40
N PHE A 262 12.07 4.66 3.68
CA PHE A 262 13.06 5.08 2.67
C PHE A 262 13.89 3.95 2.07
N LYS A 263 13.59 2.68 2.39
CA LYS A 263 14.41 1.53 1.96
C LYS A 263 13.80 0.75 0.79
N SER A 264 14.68 0.34 -0.13
CA SER A 264 14.38 -0.71 -1.11
C SER A 264 14.53 -2.08 -0.48
N ALA A 265 13.51 -2.91 -0.65
CA ALA A 265 13.61 -4.33 -0.39
C ALA A 265 13.99 -5.04 -1.71
N GLU A 266 15.00 -5.89 -1.67
CA GLU A 266 15.21 -6.89 -2.71
C GLU A 266 14.43 -8.13 -2.33
N VAL A 267 13.76 -8.76 -3.30
CA VAL A 267 12.86 -9.89 -3.03
C VAL A 267 13.22 -11.08 -3.91
N ASP A 268 13.34 -12.24 -3.29
CA ASP A 268 13.48 -13.52 -3.98
C ASP A 268 12.08 -14.08 -4.27
N LEU A 269 11.84 -14.45 -5.54
CA LEU A 269 10.56 -14.95 -6.01
C LEU A 269 10.62 -16.45 -6.25
N ASP A 270 9.60 -17.18 -5.78
CA ASP A 270 9.50 -18.63 -5.94
C ASP A 270 8.32 -19.00 -6.84
N LEU A 271 8.44 -20.15 -7.54
CA LEU A 271 7.34 -20.75 -8.27
C LEU A 271 6.23 -21.18 -7.29
N LEU A 272 5.00 -20.77 -7.55
CA LEU A 272 3.85 -21.11 -6.73
C LEU A 272 3.08 -22.29 -7.34
N ASN A 273 2.76 -23.27 -6.49
CA ASN A 273 1.98 -24.47 -6.88
C ASN A 273 0.47 -24.30 -6.64
N SER A 274 0.02 -23.10 -6.27
CA SER A 274 -1.35 -22.78 -5.88
C SER A 274 -1.80 -21.45 -6.48
N GLY A 275 -3.11 -21.19 -6.50
CA GLY A 275 -3.70 -19.92 -6.93
C GLY A 275 -3.49 -18.76 -5.96
N GLY A 276 -2.33 -18.69 -5.31
CA GLY A 276 -2.03 -17.73 -4.25
C GLY A 276 -0.82 -18.13 -3.44
N ILE A 277 -0.43 -17.28 -2.50
CA ILE A 277 0.63 -17.51 -1.53
C ILE A 277 0.07 -17.33 -0.12
N PHE A 278 0.45 -18.25 0.77
CA PHE A 278 -0.13 -18.40 2.10
C PHE A 278 0.98 -18.54 3.13
N LYS A 279 0.79 -17.94 4.30
CA LYS A 279 1.76 -18.01 5.38
C LYS A 279 1.07 -18.02 6.75
N VAL A 280 1.55 -18.90 7.62
CA VAL A 280 1.36 -18.77 9.07
C VAL A 280 2.55 -17.99 9.62
N GLY A 281 2.29 -16.77 10.09
CA GLY A 281 3.27 -15.91 10.74
C GLY A 281 3.16 -16.00 12.26
N LYS A 282 4.18 -15.52 12.96
CA LYS A 282 4.17 -15.37 14.41
C LYS A 282 4.53 -13.94 14.76
N ALA A 283 3.67 -13.30 15.54
CA ALA A 283 3.89 -11.94 15.99
C ALA A 283 5.15 -11.86 16.87
N PRO A 284 5.91 -10.74 16.79
CA PRO A 284 7.06 -10.50 17.64
C PRO A 284 6.67 -10.46 19.12
N ALA A 285 7.67 -10.61 19.99
CA ALA A 285 7.48 -10.57 21.45
C ALA A 285 7.25 -9.15 22.01
N THR A 286 7.40 -8.12 21.17
CA THR A 286 7.23 -6.71 21.54
C THR A 286 6.15 -6.05 20.67
N PRO A 287 5.33 -5.14 21.22
CA PRO A 287 4.38 -4.39 20.41
C PRO A 287 5.08 -3.57 19.33
N GLU A 288 4.65 -3.72 18.08
CA GLU A 288 5.14 -2.98 16.93
C GLU A 288 4.11 -3.02 15.80
N ASN A 289 4.31 -2.22 14.76
CA ASN A 289 3.54 -2.28 13.53
C ASN A 289 4.39 -2.93 12.44
N ARG A 290 3.78 -3.80 11.64
CA ARG A 290 4.47 -4.49 10.53
C ARG A 290 3.71 -4.29 9.24
N TRP A 291 4.44 -4.15 8.13
CA TRP A 291 3.88 -4.40 6.81
C TRP A 291 4.09 -5.86 6.46
N ILE A 292 3.03 -6.48 5.99
CA ILE A 292 3.06 -7.80 5.37
C ILE A 292 2.72 -7.61 3.91
N SER A 293 3.64 -7.99 3.04
CA SER A 293 3.55 -7.75 1.61
C SER A 293 3.58 -9.06 0.85
N ALA A 294 2.69 -9.20 -0.14
CA ALA A 294 2.78 -10.25 -1.14
C ALA A 294 3.11 -9.64 -2.49
N VAL A 295 4.04 -10.25 -3.21
CA VAL A 295 4.35 -9.94 -4.61
C VAL A 295 4.02 -11.16 -5.44
N LEU A 296 3.16 -10.99 -6.45
CA LEU A 296 2.75 -12.06 -7.36
C LEU A 296 2.91 -11.61 -8.82
N MET A 297 3.43 -12.50 -9.65
CA MET A 297 3.74 -12.28 -11.06
C MET A 297 3.23 -13.46 -11.89
N ARG A 298 2.66 -13.17 -13.06
CA ARG A 298 2.26 -14.15 -14.08
C ARG A 298 2.42 -13.57 -15.49
N GLN A 299 2.10 -14.32 -16.54
CA GLN A 299 2.27 -13.89 -17.94
C GLN A 299 1.54 -12.58 -18.32
N GLY A 300 0.58 -12.11 -17.51
CA GLY A 300 -0.13 -10.84 -17.73
C GLY A 300 0.45 -9.61 -17.02
N GLY A 301 1.31 -9.79 -16.02
CA GLY A 301 1.79 -8.67 -15.21
C GLY A 301 2.17 -9.03 -13.78
N ILE A 302 2.36 -7.97 -12.98
CA ILE A 302 2.77 -8.04 -11.57
C ILE A 302 1.70 -7.36 -10.72
N ALA A 303 1.36 -7.95 -9.59
CA ALA A 303 0.63 -7.28 -8.53
C ALA A 303 1.39 -7.44 -7.21
N MET A 304 1.46 -6.35 -6.47
CA MET A 304 1.95 -6.31 -5.11
C MET A 304 0.85 -5.77 -4.22
N VAL A 305 0.70 -6.35 -3.05
CA VAL A 305 -0.20 -5.86 -2.01
C VAL A 305 0.54 -5.85 -0.69
N SER A 306 0.43 -4.73 0.03
CA SER A 306 1.03 -4.52 1.34
C SER A 306 -0.06 -4.14 2.31
N VAL A 307 -0.13 -4.81 3.45
CA VAL A 307 -1.12 -4.58 4.50
C VAL A 307 -0.43 -4.35 5.83
N ARG A 308 -1.00 -3.49 6.66
CA ARG A 308 -0.51 -3.23 8.01
C ARG A 308 -1.09 -4.24 9.00
N LEU A 309 -0.22 -4.88 9.76
CA LEU A 309 -0.54 -5.67 10.94
C LEU A 309 -0.09 -4.92 12.20
N ARG A 310 -1.00 -4.69 13.14
CA ARG A 310 -0.68 -4.09 14.44
C ARG A 310 -0.44 -5.18 15.49
N VAL A 311 0.75 -5.22 16.07
CA VAL A 311 1.08 -6.14 17.16
C VAL A 311 0.88 -5.40 18.48
N VAL A 312 -0.11 -5.82 19.25
CA VAL A 312 -0.52 -5.19 20.50
C VAL A 312 -0.17 -6.07 21.70
N LYS A 313 -0.27 -5.51 22.91
CA LYS A 313 -0.06 -6.29 24.15
C LYS A 313 -1.20 -7.27 24.42
#